data_AF-A0A5C6EPL7-F1
#
_entry.id   AF-A0A5C6EPL7-F1
#
_cell.length_a   1.000
_cell.length_b   1.000
_cell.length_c   1.000
_cell.angle_alpha   90.00
_cell.angle_beta   90.00
_cell.angle_gamma   90.00
#
_symmetry.space_group_name_H-M   'P 1'
#
loop_
_entity.id
_entity.type
_entity.pdbx_description
1 polymer ?
#
loop_
_entity_poly.entity_id
_entity_poly.type
_entity_poly.pdbx_seq_one_letter_code
_entity_poly.pdbx_strand_id
1 'polypeptide(L)'
;MTRPKKLLWLPISIVLILGGLTLLTGSPIPMWHFEKLERPIAVRSATPTHLILQNGREITLPLIVELPNDNPLFQAALADGIEIQEDGSAIGLIWLDRNCGNDPVVWRTMRVNLGELAGALHPAGIDSSVVHPDAIAWLAEYKRIEYIPSSRSHKKNHLTLWDCIAMRGVREQFEHSAKIAHADSP
;
A
#
# COMPACT_ATOMS: atom_id res chain seq x y z
N MET A 1 28.12 -25.22 43.14
CA MET A 1 27.99 -25.46 41.67
C MET A 1 29.08 -24.71 40.94
N THR A 2 30.01 -25.44 40.34
CA THR A 2 31.22 -24.92 39.68
C THR A 2 30.87 -24.07 38.45
N ARG A 3 31.39 -22.83 38.40
CA ARG A 3 31.29 -21.86 37.29
C ARG A 3 31.34 -22.44 35.85
N PRO A 4 32.15 -23.48 35.51
CA PRO A 4 32.18 -24.04 34.14
C PRO A 4 30.84 -24.55 33.61
N LYS A 5 29.93 -25.06 34.47
CA LYS A 5 28.64 -25.59 33.99
C LYS A 5 27.71 -24.50 33.46
N LYS A 6 27.78 -23.26 33.98
CA LYS A 6 26.95 -22.14 33.52
C LYS A 6 27.37 -21.61 32.15
N LEU A 7 28.65 -21.73 31.81
CA LEU A 7 29.17 -21.30 30.49
C LEU A 7 28.65 -22.21 29.36
N LEU A 8 28.46 -23.50 29.63
CA LEU A 8 28.03 -24.49 28.64
C LEU A 8 26.56 -24.35 28.24
N TRP A 9 25.72 -23.80 29.12
CA TRP A 9 24.30 -23.55 28.84
C TRP A 9 24.07 -22.31 27.98
N LEU A 10 24.99 -21.36 27.97
CA LEU A 10 24.86 -20.11 27.22
C LEU A 10 24.72 -20.33 25.70
N PRO A 11 25.58 -21.12 25.02
CA PRO A 11 25.42 -21.39 23.59
C PRO A 11 24.15 -22.21 23.29
N ILE A 12 23.77 -23.15 24.15
CA ILE A 12 22.54 -23.94 23.98
C ILE A 12 21.31 -23.03 24.03
N SER A 13 21.24 -22.12 25.01
CA SER A 13 20.15 -21.14 25.10
C SER A 13 20.09 -20.24 23.87
N ILE A 14 21.23 -19.78 23.34
CA ILE A 14 21.29 -18.98 22.11
C ILE A 14 20.75 -19.80 20.92
N VAL A 15 21.18 -21.05 20.75
CA VAL A 15 20.70 -21.92 19.67
C VAL A 15 19.20 -22.19 19.80
N LEU A 16 18.67 -22.42 21.00
CA LEU A 16 17.24 -22.63 21.22
C LEU A 16 16.42 -21.36 20.95
N ILE A 17 16.91 -20.19 21.35
CA ILE A 17 16.25 -18.90 21.08
C ILE A 17 16.25 -18.62 19.58
N LEU A 18 17.41 -18.69 18.92
CA LEU A 18 17.52 -18.44 17.49
C LEU A 18 16.76 -19.50 16.66
N GLY A 19 16.83 -20.77 17.06
CA GLY A 19 16.09 -21.87 16.43
C GLY A 19 14.58 -21.70 16.60
N GLY A 20 14.11 -21.32 17.78
CA GLY A 20 12.69 -21.03 18.03
C GLY A 20 12.18 -19.83 17.22
N LEU A 21 12.97 -18.75 17.14
CA LEU A 21 12.66 -17.61 16.26
C LEU A 21 12.58 -18.05 14.80
N THR A 22 13.56 -18.80 14.32
CA THR A 22 13.60 -19.31 12.93
C THR A 22 12.39 -20.21 12.63
N LEU A 23 11.96 -21.05 13.56
CA LEU A 23 10.78 -21.90 13.39
C LEU A 23 9.47 -21.09 13.30
N LEU A 24 9.37 -19.97 14.02
CA LEU A 24 8.16 -19.16 14.03
C LEU A 24 8.10 -18.17 12.87
N THR A 25 9.21 -17.52 12.55
CA THR A 25 9.24 -16.42 11.57
C THR A 25 9.96 -16.77 10.27
N GLY A 26 10.60 -17.93 10.17
CA GLY A 26 11.46 -18.28 9.04
C GLY A 26 12.82 -17.58 9.04
N SER A 27 13.07 -16.64 9.96
CA SER A 27 14.37 -15.96 10.11
C SER A 27 14.68 -15.62 11.58
N PRO A 28 15.87 -15.96 12.09
CA PRO A 28 16.28 -15.57 13.44
C PRO A 28 16.53 -14.06 13.58
N ILE A 29 16.62 -13.34 12.46
CA ILE A 29 16.94 -11.91 12.40
C ILE A 29 15.73 -11.18 11.78
N PRO A 30 15.22 -10.11 12.41
CA PRO A 30 14.23 -9.23 11.79
C PRO A 30 14.71 -8.78 10.41
N MET A 31 13.81 -8.81 9.43
CA MET A 31 14.12 -8.33 8.09
C MET A 31 13.47 -6.97 7.87
N TRP A 32 14.13 -6.18 7.02
CA TRP A 32 13.64 -4.89 6.54
C TRP A 32 13.50 -4.98 5.03
N HIS A 33 12.38 -4.49 4.51
CA HIS A 33 12.17 -4.41 3.07
C HIS A 33 11.75 -2.99 2.72
N PHE A 34 12.67 -2.24 2.11
CA PHE A 34 12.41 -0.86 1.74
C PHE A 34 12.40 -0.73 0.23
N GLU A 35 11.22 -0.56 -0.34
CA GLU A 35 11.12 -0.08 -1.70
C GLU A 35 11.40 1.42 -1.76
N LYS A 36 11.83 1.88 -2.93
CA LYS A 36 12.14 3.29 -3.19
C LYS A 36 11.49 3.73 -4.51
N LEU A 37 11.26 5.03 -4.62
CA LEU A 37 10.97 5.68 -5.89
C LEU A 37 12.30 5.94 -6.62
N GLU A 38 12.39 5.62 -7.90
CA GLU A 38 13.60 5.80 -8.71
C GLU A 38 13.73 7.26 -9.17
N ARG A 39 12.60 7.91 -9.47
CA ARG A 39 12.54 9.31 -9.90
C ARG A 39 11.41 10.05 -9.16
N PRO A 40 11.52 10.25 -7.84
CA PRO A 40 10.48 10.90 -7.07
C PRO A 40 10.33 12.37 -7.50
N ILE A 41 9.09 12.78 -7.73
CA ILE A 41 8.69 14.18 -7.92
C ILE A 41 7.86 14.56 -6.70
N ALA A 42 8.30 15.55 -5.94
CA ALA A 42 7.57 15.99 -4.77
C ALA A 42 6.19 16.56 -5.17
N VAL A 43 5.17 16.21 -4.38
CA VAL A 43 3.82 16.75 -4.53
C VAL A 43 3.71 18.01 -3.68
N ARG A 44 3.37 19.14 -4.31
CA ARG A 44 3.19 20.42 -3.62
C ARG A 44 1.87 20.47 -2.87
N SER A 45 0.80 20.00 -3.52
CA SER A 45 -0.56 20.00 -2.96
C SER A 45 -1.45 19.04 -3.73
N ALA A 46 -2.46 18.48 -3.06
CA ALA A 46 -3.49 17.66 -3.68
C ALA A 46 -4.83 18.40 -3.66
N THR A 47 -5.46 18.56 -4.82
CA THR A 47 -6.84 19.06 -4.94
C THR A 47 -7.80 17.88 -5.02
N PRO A 48 -9.13 18.10 -5.00
CA PRO A 48 -10.09 17.02 -5.21
C PRO A 48 -9.98 16.35 -6.58
N THR A 49 -9.38 16.95 -7.61
CA THR A 49 -9.37 16.37 -8.97
C THR A 49 -7.98 16.04 -9.51
N HIS A 50 -6.93 16.65 -8.96
CA HIS A 50 -5.58 16.50 -9.48
C HIS A 50 -4.52 16.71 -8.39
N LEU A 51 -3.32 16.20 -8.63
CA LEU A 51 -2.13 16.48 -7.83
C LEU A 51 -1.34 17.59 -8.51
N ILE A 52 -0.86 18.55 -7.72
CA ILE A 52 0.01 19.62 -8.18
C ILE A 52 1.44 19.31 -7.72
N LEU A 53 2.34 19.12 -8.68
CA LEU A 53 3.72 18.76 -8.42
C LEU A 53 4.58 19.99 -8.10
N GLN A 54 5.76 19.78 -7.53
CA GLN A 54 6.69 20.85 -7.16
C GLN A 54 7.15 21.68 -8.38
N ASN A 55 7.20 21.07 -9.56
CA ASN A 55 7.51 21.76 -10.82
C ASN A 55 6.31 22.53 -11.41
N GLY A 56 5.16 22.58 -10.70
CA GLY A 56 3.95 23.26 -11.14
C GLY A 56 3.08 22.45 -12.11
N ARG A 57 3.52 21.26 -12.54
CA ARG A 57 2.70 20.38 -13.39
C ARG A 57 1.53 19.83 -12.59
N GLU A 58 0.35 19.83 -13.21
CA GLU A 58 -0.84 19.16 -12.71
C GLU A 58 -0.92 17.76 -13.31
N ILE A 59 -1.28 16.78 -12.49
CA ILE A 59 -1.53 15.42 -12.95
C ILE A 59 -2.86 14.91 -12.41
N THR A 60 -3.62 14.24 -13.27
CA THR A 60 -4.80 13.47 -12.86
C THR A 60 -4.39 12.02 -12.67
N LEU A 61 -5.15 11.28 -11.87
CA LEU A 61 -4.98 9.84 -11.77
C LEU A 61 -5.95 9.17 -12.75
N PRO A 62 -5.49 8.24 -13.61
CA PRO A 62 -6.39 7.53 -14.51
C PRO A 62 -7.57 6.91 -13.75
N LEU A 63 -8.77 7.03 -14.32
CA LEU A 63 -10.02 6.46 -13.79
C LEU A 63 -10.52 7.05 -12.46
N ILE A 64 -9.87 8.09 -11.93
CA ILE A 64 -10.29 8.77 -10.70
C ILE A 64 -10.66 10.21 -11.01
N VAL A 65 -11.92 10.56 -10.79
CA VAL A 65 -12.45 11.93 -10.92
C VAL A 65 -12.36 12.72 -9.61
N GLU A 66 -12.40 12.03 -8.47
CA GLU A 66 -12.30 12.64 -7.15
C GLU A 66 -11.25 11.93 -6.28
N LEU A 67 -10.21 12.67 -5.90
CA LEU A 67 -9.11 12.22 -5.05
C LEU A 67 -9.51 12.34 -3.57
N PRO A 68 -9.21 11.31 -2.73
CA PRO A 68 -9.37 11.39 -1.29
C PRO A 68 -8.24 12.21 -0.65
N ASN A 69 -8.13 13.49 -1.02
CA ASN A 69 -6.99 14.35 -0.68
C ASN A 69 -6.95 14.73 0.81
N ASP A 70 -8.01 14.52 1.58
CA ASP A 70 -8.05 14.67 3.03
C ASP A 70 -7.74 13.36 3.78
N ASN A 71 -7.69 12.21 3.08
CA ASN A 71 -7.48 10.92 3.72
C ASN A 71 -6.01 10.73 4.16
N PRO A 72 -5.75 10.38 5.44
CA PRO A 72 -4.38 10.25 5.95
C PRO A 72 -3.52 9.19 5.26
N LEU A 73 -4.12 8.08 4.79
CA LEU A 73 -3.38 7.05 4.04
C LEU A 73 -2.96 7.56 2.67
N PHE A 74 -3.84 8.29 1.99
CA PHE A 74 -3.52 8.90 0.71
C PHE A 74 -2.41 9.94 0.88
N GLN A 75 -2.51 10.81 1.89
CA GLN A 75 -1.46 11.78 2.22
C GLN A 75 -0.13 11.13 2.57
N ALA A 76 -0.14 10.02 3.31
CA ALA A 76 1.07 9.26 3.63
C ALA A 76 1.75 8.71 2.36
N ALA A 77 0.96 8.24 1.38
CA ALA A 77 1.49 7.75 0.11
C ALA A 77 2.15 8.84 -0.76
N LEU A 78 1.80 10.11 -0.54
CA LEU A 78 2.35 11.27 -1.25
C LEU A 78 3.59 11.88 -0.56
N ALA A 79 3.85 11.51 0.69
CA ALA A 79 4.81 12.20 1.57
C ALA A 79 6.25 12.19 1.03
N ASP A 80 6.66 11.08 0.40
CA ASP A 80 8.00 10.91 -0.18
C ASP A 80 8.07 11.32 -1.66
N GLY A 81 7.02 12.00 -2.16
CA GLY A 81 6.82 12.29 -3.57
C GLY A 81 6.20 11.12 -4.31
N ILE A 82 6.11 11.25 -5.64
CA ILE A 82 5.49 10.25 -6.51
C ILE A 82 6.34 10.01 -7.75
N GLU A 83 6.17 8.86 -8.38
CA GLU A 83 6.80 8.51 -9.65
C GLU A 83 5.72 8.27 -10.70
N ILE A 84 5.80 8.99 -11.82
CA ILE A 84 4.85 8.84 -12.93
C ILE A 84 5.43 7.84 -13.93
N GLN A 85 4.68 6.78 -14.22
CA GLN A 85 5.04 5.75 -15.19
C GLN A 85 4.71 6.17 -16.63
N GLU A 86 5.21 5.40 -17.59
CA GLU A 86 4.97 5.63 -19.03
C GLU A 86 3.49 5.52 -19.42
N ASP A 87 2.72 4.69 -18.71
CA ASP A 87 1.27 4.52 -18.89
C ASP A 87 0.44 5.65 -18.23
N GLY A 88 1.09 6.64 -17.61
CA GLY A 88 0.44 7.74 -16.90
C GLY A 88 -0.01 7.39 -15.48
N SER A 89 0.19 6.15 -15.01
CA SER A 89 -0.06 5.81 -13.61
C SER A 89 0.93 6.53 -12.69
N ALA A 90 0.47 6.87 -11.49
CA ALA A 90 1.30 7.51 -10.47
C ALA A 90 1.53 6.54 -9.31
N ILE A 91 2.80 6.37 -8.94
CA ILE A 91 3.24 5.47 -7.88
C ILE A 91 3.68 6.30 -6.67
N GLY A 92 3.09 6.05 -5.52
CA GLY A 92 3.52 6.58 -4.22
C GLY A 92 4.29 5.54 -3.41
N LEU A 93 4.77 5.93 -2.23
CA LEU A 93 5.42 5.04 -1.28
C LEU A 93 4.67 5.05 0.04
N ILE A 94 4.30 3.89 0.57
CA ILE A 94 3.58 3.80 1.85
C ILE A 94 4.10 2.65 2.70
N TRP A 95 4.01 2.83 4.01
CA TRP A 95 4.35 1.79 4.97
C TRP A 95 3.27 0.71 5.00
N LEU A 96 3.70 -0.55 5.01
CA LEU A 96 2.85 -1.71 5.21
C LEU A 96 3.17 -2.34 6.57
N ASP A 97 2.14 -2.53 7.40
CA ASP A 97 2.27 -3.26 8.64
C ASP A 97 2.49 -4.76 8.39
N ARG A 98 3.04 -5.42 9.41
CA ARG A 98 3.30 -6.86 9.34
C ARG A 98 2.05 -7.64 8.99
N ASN A 99 2.23 -8.58 8.07
CA ASN A 99 1.16 -9.43 7.55
C ASN A 99 0.51 -10.28 8.65
N CYS A 100 1.37 -10.84 9.51
CA CYS A 100 0.99 -11.63 10.68
C CYS A 100 2.10 -11.54 11.74
N GLY A 101 1.84 -12.03 12.95
CA GLY A 101 2.83 -12.03 14.05
C GLY A 101 4.13 -12.78 13.73
N ASN A 102 4.07 -13.68 12.75
CA ASN A 102 5.17 -14.52 12.29
C ASN A 102 5.86 -13.98 11.02
N ASP A 103 5.46 -12.83 10.49
CA ASP A 103 6.18 -12.24 9.33
C ASP A 103 7.59 -11.81 9.78
N PRO A 104 8.67 -12.35 9.19
CA PRO A 104 10.03 -11.95 9.52
C PRO A 104 10.33 -10.51 9.09
N VAL A 105 9.58 -9.94 8.14
CA VAL A 105 9.74 -8.56 7.70
C VAL A 105 9.00 -7.64 8.66
N VAL A 106 9.73 -6.99 9.56
CA VAL A 106 9.12 -6.16 10.61
C VAL A 106 8.78 -4.75 10.10
N TRP A 107 9.56 -4.27 9.13
CA TRP A 107 9.40 -2.95 8.53
C TRP A 107 9.37 -3.08 7.01
N ARG A 108 8.29 -2.55 6.43
CA ARG A 108 8.09 -2.61 4.99
C ARG A 108 7.58 -1.28 4.45
N THR A 109 8.29 -0.71 3.48
CA THR A 109 7.72 0.30 2.58
C THR A 109 7.45 -0.36 1.23
N MET A 110 6.31 -0.03 0.63
CA MET A 110 5.92 -0.56 -0.67
C MET A 110 5.50 0.57 -1.61
N ARG A 111 5.80 0.38 -2.89
CA ARG A 111 5.28 1.17 -3.98
C ARG A 111 3.81 0.84 -4.18
N VAL A 112 2.98 1.88 -4.27
CA VAL A 112 1.54 1.75 -4.44
C VAL A 112 1.06 2.58 -5.62
N ASN A 113 0.21 2.02 -6.46
CA ASN A 113 -0.49 2.80 -7.47
C ASN A 113 -1.52 3.69 -6.78
N LEU A 114 -1.38 5.00 -6.96
CA LEU A 114 -2.23 5.99 -6.30
C LEU A 114 -3.67 5.95 -6.82
N GLY A 115 -3.89 5.56 -8.07
CA GLY A 115 -5.25 5.38 -8.60
C GLY A 115 -5.97 4.21 -7.93
N GLU A 116 -5.28 3.09 -7.75
CA GLU A 116 -5.81 1.92 -7.03
C GLU A 116 -6.09 2.26 -5.56
N LEU A 117 -5.17 2.98 -4.90
CA LEU A 117 -5.35 3.43 -3.53
C LEU A 117 -6.52 4.42 -3.40
N ALA A 118 -6.63 5.39 -4.30
CA ALA A 118 -7.71 6.36 -4.31
C ALA A 118 -9.06 5.67 -4.52
N GLY A 119 -9.16 4.75 -5.49
CA GLY A 119 -10.37 3.98 -5.74
C GLY A 119 -10.77 3.09 -4.56
N ALA A 120 -9.81 2.54 -3.80
CA ALA A 120 -10.10 1.73 -2.62
C ALA A 120 -10.54 2.58 -1.42
N LEU A 121 -9.99 3.78 -1.24
CA LEU A 121 -10.36 4.69 -0.15
C LEU A 121 -11.69 5.42 -0.42
N HIS A 122 -11.91 5.81 -1.68
CA HIS A 122 -13.08 6.58 -2.12
C HIS A 122 -13.64 6.03 -3.45
N PRO A 123 -14.34 4.88 -3.43
CA PRO A 123 -14.93 4.28 -4.64
C PRO A 123 -15.87 5.21 -5.41
N ALA A 124 -16.58 6.11 -4.71
CA ALA A 124 -17.46 7.09 -5.36
C ALA A 124 -16.71 8.12 -6.23
N GLY A 125 -15.40 8.27 -6.04
CA GLY A 125 -14.53 9.11 -6.86
C GLY A 125 -14.02 8.44 -8.13
N ILE A 126 -14.42 7.19 -8.43
CA ILE A 126 -14.08 6.49 -9.67
C ILE A 126 -14.94 7.03 -10.83
N ASP A 127 -14.35 7.17 -12.01
CA ASP A 127 -15.05 7.61 -13.21
C ASP A 127 -16.06 6.56 -13.70
N SER A 128 -17.34 6.80 -13.44
CA SER A 128 -18.44 5.92 -13.85
C SER A 128 -18.73 5.93 -15.35
N SER A 129 -18.12 6.84 -16.11
CA SER A 129 -18.18 6.81 -17.59
C SER A 129 -17.24 5.75 -18.18
N VAL A 130 -16.23 5.32 -17.42
CA VAL A 130 -15.23 4.33 -17.85
C VAL A 130 -15.40 3.00 -17.10
N VAL A 131 -15.66 3.05 -15.80
CA VAL A 131 -15.86 1.86 -14.97
C VAL A 131 -17.35 1.62 -14.74
N HIS A 132 -17.80 0.40 -14.96
CA HIS A 132 -19.23 0.06 -14.85
C HIS A 132 -19.76 0.35 -13.43
N PRO A 133 -20.94 1.00 -13.28
CA PRO A 133 -21.49 1.35 -11.97
C PRO A 133 -21.61 0.17 -10.98
N ASP A 134 -21.96 -1.03 -11.46
CA ASP A 134 -22.04 -2.23 -10.61
C ASP A 134 -20.68 -2.63 -10.02
N ALA A 135 -19.59 -2.42 -10.77
CA ALA A 135 -18.24 -2.67 -10.25
C ALA A 135 -17.88 -1.65 -9.17
N ILE A 136 -18.23 -0.38 -9.36
CA ILE A 136 -18.06 0.69 -8.36
C ILE A 136 -18.84 0.34 -7.09
N ALA A 137 -20.09 -0.10 -7.22
CA ALA A 137 -20.92 -0.52 -6.10
C ALA A 137 -20.32 -1.72 -5.34
N TRP A 138 -19.83 -2.74 -6.06
CA TRP A 138 -19.14 -3.88 -5.46
C TRP A 138 -17.86 -3.47 -4.72
N LEU A 139 -17.07 -2.55 -5.29
CA LEU A 139 -15.89 -2.01 -4.62
C LEU A 139 -16.27 -1.27 -3.33
N ALA A 140 -17.33 -0.46 -3.37
CA ALA A 140 -17.84 0.26 -2.21
C ALA A 140 -18.31 -0.67 -1.08
N GLU A 141 -18.92 -1.80 -1.43
CA GLU A 141 -19.45 -2.76 -0.46
C GLU A 141 -18.37 -3.71 0.10
N TYR A 142 -17.46 -4.20 -0.75
CA TYR A 142 -16.56 -5.32 -0.40
C TYR A 142 -15.07 -4.99 -0.40
N LYS A 143 -14.65 -3.89 -1.03
CA LYS A 143 -13.24 -3.53 -1.22
C LYS A 143 -12.91 -2.11 -0.80
N ARG A 144 -13.79 -1.46 -0.03
CA ARG A 144 -13.50 -0.15 0.52
C ARG A 144 -12.54 -0.27 1.70
N ILE A 145 -11.49 0.56 1.69
CA ILE A 145 -10.61 0.74 2.85
C ILE A 145 -11.29 1.73 3.80
N GLU A 146 -11.73 1.25 4.95
CA GLU A 146 -12.21 2.11 6.02
C GLU A 146 -11.03 2.58 6.89
N TYR A 147 -10.70 3.87 6.79
CA TYR A 147 -9.70 4.45 7.66
C TYR A 147 -10.26 4.57 9.09
N ILE A 148 -9.87 3.61 9.93
CA ILE A 148 -10.22 3.56 11.35
C ILE A 148 -9.00 3.97 12.21
N PRO A 149 -8.94 5.20 12.76
CA PRO A 149 -7.78 5.70 13.51
C PRO A 149 -7.44 4.89 14.77
N SER A 150 -8.40 4.12 15.31
CA SER A 150 -8.18 3.28 16.49
C SER A 150 -7.44 1.97 16.17
N SER A 151 -7.36 1.58 14.90
CA SER A 151 -6.55 0.43 14.51
C SER A 151 -5.06 0.75 14.63
N ARG A 152 -4.26 -0.22 15.10
CA ARG A 152 -2.82 -0.02 15.36
C ARG A 152 -2.05 0.43 14.10
N SER A 153 -2.51 0.01 12.92
CA SER A 153 -1.89 0.28 11.63
C SER A 153 -2.28 1.65 11.09
N HIS A 154 -3.58 1.94 10.96
CA HIS A 154 -4.04 3.24 10.46
C HIS A 154 -3.69 4.40 11.38
N LYS A 155 -3.56 4.19 12.69
CA LYS A 155 -3.03 5.21 13.62
C LYS A 155 -1.64 5.73 13.22
N LYS A 156 -0.87 4.93 12.49
CA LYS A 156 0.47 5.28 11.98
C LYS A 156 0.45 5.67 10.50
N ASN A 157 -0.72 5.73 9.87
CA ASN A 157 -0.89 5.84 8.42
C ASN A 157 -0.20 4.71 7.64
N HIS A 158 -0.22 3.49 8.17
CA HIS A 158 0.27 2.30 7.46
C HIS A 158 -0.90 1.54 6.86
N LEU A 159 -0.69 0.93 5.70
CA LEU A 159 -1.60 -0.08 5.16
C LEU A 159 -1.50 -1.38 5.96
N THR A 160 -2.55 -2.18 5.90
CA THR A 160 -2.60 -3.59 6.27
C THR A 160 -2.58 -4.48 5.03
N LEU A 161 -2.42 -5.79 5.22
CA LEU A 161 -2.59 -6.75 4.11
C LEU A 161 -3.96 -6.64 3.45
N TRP A 162 -5.01 -6.46 4.25
CA TRP A 162 -6.37 -6.42 3.76
C TRP A 162 -6.59 -5.21 2.86
N ASP A 163 -5.96 -4.08 3.18
CA ASP A 163 -5.97 -2.89 2.33
C ASP A 163 -5.28 -3.16 0.98
N CYS A 164 -4.18 -3.90 0.97
CA CYS A 164 -3.54 -4.32 -0.29
C CYS A 164 -4.43 -5.26 -1.12
N ILE A 165 -5.19 -6.16 -0.47
CA ILE A 165 -6.16 -7.02 -1.16
C ILE A 165 -7.31 -6.18 -1.73
N ALA A 166 -7.74 -5.15 -1.00
CA ALA A 166 -8.76 -4.21 -1.43
C ALA A 166 -8.32 -3.44 -2.70
N MET A 167 -7.11 -2.89 -2.68
CA MET A 167 -6.49 -2.22 -3.83
C MET A 167 -6.33 -3.14 -5.05
N ARG A 168 -5.94 -4.41 -4.85
CA ARG A 168 -5.89 -5.38 -5.94
C ARG A 168 -7.27 -5.58 -6.58
N GLY A 169 -8.33 -5.61 -5.78
CA GLY A 169 -9.70 -5.67 -6.30
C GLY A 169 -10.05 -4.48 -7.20
N VAL A 170 -9.61 -3.27 -6.84
CA VAL A 170 -9.77 -2.07 -7.68
C VAL A 170 -9.03 -2.23 -9.01
N ARG A 171 -7.78 -2.65 -8.97
CA ARG A 171 -6.97 -2.91 -10.17
C ARG A 171 -7.64 -3.89 -11.12
N GLU A 172 -8.16 -5.00 -10.60
CA GLU A 172 -8.85 -6.02 -11.40
C GLU A 172 -10.07 -5.43 -12.13
N GLN A 173 -10.84 -4.55 -11.48
CA GLN A 173 -11.96 -3.86 -12.12
C GLN A 173 -11.50 -2.87 -13.19
N PHE A 174 -10.43 -2.11 -12.94
CA PHE A 174 -9.86 -1.18 -13.92
C PHE A 174 -9.36 -1.90 -15.18
N GLU A 175 -8.63 -3.01 -15.00
CA GLU A 175 -8.16 -3.84 -16.11
C GLU A 175 -9.32 -4.49 -16.88
N HIS A 176 -10.40 -4.88 -16.19
CA HIS A 176 -11.59 -5.43 -16.83
C HIS A 176 -12.32 -4.38 -17.68
N SER A 177 -12.53 -3.18 -17.14
CA SER A 177 -13.16 -2.07 -17.87
C SER A 177 -12.35 -1.65 -19.10
N ALA A 178 -11.03 -1.58 -18.99
CA ALA A 178 -10.16 -1.29 -20.13
C ALA A 178 -10.31 -2.32 -21.26
N LYS A 179 -10.40 -3.62 -20.92
CA LYS A 179 -10.60 -4.69 -21.92
C LYS A 179 -11.93 -4.57 -22.65
N ILE A 180 -13.01 -4.22 -21.95
CA ILE A 180 -14.34 -4.02 -22.57
C ILE A 180 -14.29 -2.83 -23.54
N ALA A 181 -13.74 -1.69 -23.11
CA ALA A 181 -13.65 -0.49 -23.94
C ALA A 181 -12.86 -0.73 -25.25
N HIS A 182 -11.83 -1.57 -25.22
CA HIS A 182 -11.07 -1.96 -26.41
C HIS A 182 -11.81 -2.95 -27.32
N ALA A 183 -12.69 -3.81 -26.78
CA ALA A 183 -13.44 -4.79 -27.56
C ALA A 183 -14.51 -4.12 -28.46
N ASP A 184 -15.03 -2.96 -28.05
CA ASP A 184 -16.06 -2.22 -28.79
C ASP A 184 -15.49 -1.22 -29.81
N SER A 185 -14.15 -1.14 -29.95
CA SER A 185 -13.48 -0.30 -30.94
C SER A 185 -13.37 -1.06 -32.29
N PRO A 186 -14.00 -0.57 -33.38
CA PRO A 186 -14.08 -1.25 -34.68
C PRO A 186 -12.75 -1.29 -35.45
#